data_AF-A0A3M1P0L5-F1
#
_entry.id   AF-A0A3M1P0L5-F1
#
_cell.length_a   1.000
_cell.length_b   1.000
_cell.length_c   1.000
_cell.angle_alpha   90.00
_cell.angle_beta   90.00
_cell.angle_gamma   90.00
#
_symmetry.space_group_name_H-M   'P 1'
#
loop_
_entity.id
_entity.type
_entity.pdbx_description
1 polymer ?
#
loop_
_entity_poly.entity_id
_entity_poly.type
_entity_poly.pdbx_seq_one_letter_code
_entity_poly.pdbx_strand_id
1 'polypeptide(L)'
;LLDISVGGEIFSGTNAQAYASGLHKNTLVGRAECDAAGYDAPCWTAPGVVFPDGIPFEVGDKGRDGLGPGDAGYTGPDEGEGNGLTREVFEAGTPNTTKVYPEDYYGRIVSQIAEEFVYDASYVKLRQLQVSYRLPTRWLARTPVRMATISLVGRNLLILHKNIPNVDPESNLNVGNAQGTELAGVPQVRSIGFNLNLRF
;
A
#
# COMPACT_ATOMS: atom_id res chain seq x y z
N LEU A 1 -12.67 -0.29 -24.40
CA LEU A 1 -12.50 0.86 -23.50
C LEU A 1 -11.28 0.63 -22.63
N LEU A 2 -10.26 1.42 -22.89
CA LEU A 2 -9.13 1.60 -21.98
C LEU A 2 -9.53 2.71 -21.00
N ASP A 3 -9.27 2.50 -19.74
CA ASP A 3 -9.57 3.42 -18.65
C ASP A 3 -8.26 3.85 -18.00
N ILE A 4 -8.04 5.15 -17.95
CA ILE A 4 -6.79 5.74 -17.46
C ILE A 4 -7.17 6.77 -16.41
N SER A 5 -6.64 6.61 -15.20
CA SER A 5 -6.69 7.60 -14.13
C SER A 5 -5.27 8.02 -13.80
N VAL A 6 -5.03 9.32 -13.73
CA VAL A 6 -3.71 9.88 -13.43
C VAL A 6 -3.83 10.89 -12.30
N GLY A 7 -2.97 10.74 -11.32
CA GLY A 7 -2.96 11.52 -10.09
C GLY A 7 -3.94 11.00 -9.04
N GLY A 8 -4.06 11.80 -7.98
CA GLY A 8 -4.76 11.40 -6.77
C GLY A 8 -3.84 10.61 -5.83
N GLU A 9 -4.09 10.77 -4.55
CA GLU A 9 -3.39 10.03 -3.51
C GLU A 9 -4.41 9.15 -2.78
N ILE A 10 -3.98 7.95 -2.44
CA ILE A 10 -4.79 6.99 -1.71
C ILE A 10 -4.01 6.47 -0.52
N PHE A 11 -4.59 6.59 0.66
CA PHE A 11 -4.10 5.92 1.85
C PHE A 11 -4.50 4.44 1.81
N SER A 12 -3.52 3.54 1.88
CA SER A 12 -3.73 2.10 1.90
C SER A 12 -3.63 1.53 3.32
N GLY A 13 -4.78 1.43 3.97
CA GLY A 13 -4.91 0.72 5.25
C GLY A 13 -4.58 -0.76 5.12
N THR A 14 -4.82 -1.38 3.96
CA THR A 14 -4.45 -2.78 3.71
C THR A 14 -2.95 -2.99 3.76
N ASN A 15 -2.16 -2.12 3.12
CA ASN A 15 -0.70 -2.19 3.20
C ASN A 15 -0.20 -1.84 4.60
N ALA A 16 -0.81 -0.88 5.30
CA ALA A 16 -0.50 -0.58 6.70
C ALA A 16 -0.72 -1.81 7.62
N GLN A 17 -1.84 -2.51 7.47
CA GLN A 17 -2.08 -3.76 8.21
C GLN A 17 -1.11 -4.87 7.81
N ALA A 18 -0.75 -4.98 6.53
CA ALA A 18 0.25 -5.94 6.07
C ALA A 18 1.64 -5.65 6.67
N TYR A 19 2.01 -4.39 6.87
CA TYR A 19 3.23 -4.02 7.60
C TYR A 19 3.13 -4.39 9.09
N ALA A 20 2.03 -4.05 9.76
CA ALA A 20 1.84 -4.34 11.19
C ALA A 20 1.85 -5.84 11.51
N SER A 21 1.34 -6.66 10.58
CA SER A 21 1.34 -8.12 10.70
C SER A 21 2.60 -8.79 10.14
N GLY A 22 3.55 -8.02 9.60
CA GLY A 22 4.77 -8.55 8.99
C GLY A 22 4.52 -9.38 7.72
N LEU A 23 3.36 -9.23 7.07
CA LEU A 23 2.96 -9.92 5.84
C LEU A 23 3.36 -9.16 4.57
N HIS A 24 3.73 -7.88 4.69
CA HIS A 24 4.14 -7.08 3.54
C HIS A 24 5.54 -7.46 3.05
N LYS A 25 5.76 -7.45 1.73
CA LYS A 25 7.05 -7.83 1.14
C LYS A 25 8.23 -6.99 1.66
N ASN A 26 7.99 -5.72 1.98
CA ASN A 26 9.04 -4.82 2.47
C ASN A 26 9.52 -5.18 3.88
N THR A 27 8.70 -5.86 4.70
CA THR A 27 9.13 -6.28 6.04
C THR A 27 10.03 -7.52 6.03
N LEU A 28 10.12 -8.21 4.88
CA LEU A 28 10.91 -9.43 4.73
C LEU A 28 12.39 -9.23 5.00
N VAL A 29 12.96 -8.06 4.72
CA VAL A 29 14.40 -7.81 4.93
C VAL A 29 14.73 -7.93 6.42
N GLY A 30 13.99 -7.23 7.27
CA GLY A 30 14.20 -7.31 8.71
C GLY A 30 13.83 -8.68 9.28
N ARG A 31 12.72 -9.26 8.82
CA ARG A 31 12.27 -10.57 9.29
C ARG A 31 13.24 -11.69 8.91
N ALA A 32 13.74 -11.74 7.68
CA ALA A 32 14.62 -12.80 7.23
C ALA A 32 15.95 -12.83 8.00
N GLU A 33 16.50 -11.64 8.34
CA GLU A 33 17.69 -11.55 9.18
C GLU A 33 17.41 -12.06 10.61
N CYS A 34 16.26 -11.74 11.17
CA CYS A 34 15.85 -12.20 12.49
C CYS A 34 15.45 -13.68 12.54
N ASP A 35 14.82 -14.20 11.50
CA ASP A 35 14.50 -15.62 11.32
C ASP A 35 15.79 -16.46 11.31
N ALA A 36 16.87 -15.95 10.70
CA ALA A 36 18.18 -16.58 10.73
C ALA A 36 18.88 -16.46 12.09
N ALA A 37 18.61 -15.39 12.86
CA ALA A 37 19.21 -15.12 14.16
C ALA A 37 18.43 -15.75 15.34
N GLY A 38 17.22 -16.26 15.13
CA GLY A 38 16.43 -16.98 16.15
C GLY A 38 15.61 -16.11 17.11
N TYR A 39 15.54 -14.78 16.90
CA TYR A 39 14.80 -13.82 17.75
C TYR A 39 15.20 -13.78 19.25
N ASP A 40 16.36 -14.33 19.64
CA ASP A 40 16.82 -14.31 21.04
C ASP A 40 17.23 -12.90 21.52
N ALA A 41 17.50 -11.98 20.59
CA ALA A 41 17.87 -10.60 20.83
C ALA A 41 17.51 -9.73 19.60
N PRO A 42 17.50 -8.38 19.72
CA PRO A 42 17.37 -7.50 18.57
C PRO A 42 18.39 -7.85 17.49
N CYS A 43 17.90 -8.08 16.27
CA CYS A 43 18.60 -8.90 15.29
C CYS A 43 18.85 -8.18 13.96
N TRP A 44 18.10 -7.10 13.68
CA TRP A 44 18.16 -6.38 12.41
C TRP A 44 18.50 -4.91 12.62
N THR A 45 19.32 -4.35 11.72
CA THR A 45 19.62 -2.91 11.70
C THR A 45 18.69 -2.22 10.72
N ALA A 46 17.73 -1.45 11.24
CA ALA A 46 16.74 -0.79 10.40
C ALA A 46 17.35 0.39 9.59
N PRO A 47 16.87 0.61 8.35
CA PRO A 47 17.32 1.72 7.51
C PRO A 47 16.80 3.05 8.06
N GLY A 48 17.65 4.09 8.02
CA GLY A 48 17.34 5.41 8.58
C GLY A 48 17.91 5.61 9.99
N VAL A 49 17.57 6.74 10.62
CA VAL A 49 17.97 7.02 12.00
C VAL A 49 17.07 6.23 12.93
N VAL A 50 17.65 5.28 13.65
CA VAL A 50 16.98 4.45 14.65
C VAL A 50 17.70 4.69 15.96
N PHE A 51 17.03 5.30 16.93
CA PHE A 51 17.64 5.53 18.23
C PHE A 51 17.84 4.19 18.99
N PRO A 52 18.65 4.16 20.08
CA PRO A 52 18.97 2.94 20.84
C PRO A 52 17.76 2.11 21.34
N ASP A 53 16.57 2.68 21.30
CA ASP A 53 15.26 2.13 21.68
C ASP A 53 14.35 1.79 20.48
N GLY A 54 14.84 1.93 19.25
CA GLY A 54 14.18 1.47 18.03
C GLY A 54 13.15 2.40 17.40
N ILE A 55 13.12 3.67 17.81
CA ILE A 55 12.22 4.71 17.27
C ILE A 55 12.83 5.42 16.04
N PRO A 56 12.07 5.61 14.95
CA PRO A 56 12.34 6.63 13.94
C PRO A 56 12.00 8.04 14.48
N PHE A 57 12.73 9.06 14.04
CA PHE A 57 12.60 10.47 14.45
C PHE A 57 11.31 11.15 13.93
N GLU A 58 10.65 11.95 14.79
CA GLU A 58 9.73 13.03 14.40
C GLU A 58 10.25 14.41 14.86
N VAL A 59 10.13 15.43 14.01
CA VAL A 59 10.34 16.83 14.41
C VAL A 59 9.19 17.24 15.34
N GLY A 60 9.45 17.35 16.64
CA GLY A 60 8.48 17.84 17.63
C GLY A 60 7.99 16.80 18.64
N ASP A 61 8.53 15.58 18.61
CA ASP A 61 8.17 14.56 19.59
C ASP A 61 8.62 14.98 20.99
N LYS A 62 7.68 15.07 21.92
CA LYS A 62 7.96 15.27 23.35
C LYS A 62 8.13 13.89 23.95
N GLY A 63 9.15 13.72 24.78
CA GLY A 63 9.47 12.40 25.36
C GLY A 63 8.29 11.79 26.13
N ARG A 64 8.50 10.59 26.70
CA ARG A 64 7.51 9.89 27.54
C ARG A 64 7.01 10.72 28.74
N ASP A 65 7.73 11.77 29.10
CA ASP A 65 7.46 12.78 30.13
C ASP A 65 6.68 14.01 29.62
N GLY A 66 6.43 14.11 28.31
CA GLY A 66 5.68 15.21 27.70
C GLY A 66 6.46 16.53 27.61
N LEU A 67 7.79 16.50 27.76
CA LEU A 67 8.67 17.67 27.64
C LEU A 67 9.49 17.60 26.34
N GLY A 68 9.52 18.72 25.62
CA GLY A 68 10.31 18.93 24.41
C GLY A 68 11.27 20.10 24.53
N PRO A 69 12.15 20.31 23.53
CA PRO A 69 13.07 21.44 23.51
C PRO A 69 12.31 22.77 23.59
N GLY A 70 12.58 23.55 24.65
CA GLY A 70 11.92 24.84 24.93
C GLY A 70 10.88 24.81 26.05
N ASP A 71 10.55 23.65 26.61
CA ASP A 71 9.66 23.55 27.77
C ASP A 71 10.42 23.80 29.09
N ALA A 72 9.80 24.54 30.02
CA ALA A 72 10.39 24.84 31.33
C ALA A 72 10.51 23.54 32.17
N GLY A 73 11.75 23.06 32.36
CA GLY A 73 12.06 21.79 33.03
C GLY A 73 12.81 20.79 32.14
N TYR A 74 12.95 21.06 30.84
CA TYR A 74 13.77 20.27 29.94
C TYR A 74 15.27 20.45 30.25
N THR A 75 15.90 19.42 30.82
CA THR A 75 17.35 19.34 31.10
C THR A 75 18.02 18.58 29.95
N GLY A 76 18.33 19.30 28.86
CA GLY A 76 19.15 18.76 27.78
C GLY A 76 20.54 18.34 28.29
N PRO A 77 21.32 17.58 27.50
CA PRO A 77 22.46 16.83 28.03
C PRO A 77 23.56 17.77 28.54
N ASP A 78 23.77 17.73 29.85
CA ASP A 78 24.99 18.16 30.48
C ASP A 78 26.14 17.23 30.03
N GLU A 79 27.21 17.83 29.51
CA GLU A 79 28.48 17.15 29.28
C GLU A 79 29.10 16.74 30.62
N GLY A 80 28.76 15.56 31.13
CA GLY A 80 29.38 15.09 32.37
C GLY A 80 28.74 13.85 32.95
N GLU A 81 29.47 12.73 32.86
CA GLU A 81 29.39 11.58 33.76
C GLU A 81 28.03 10.88 33.90
N GLY A 82 27.81 9.88 33.04
CA GLY A 82 27.37 8.56 33.49
C GLY A 82 25.92 8.41 33.98
N ASN A 83 24.95 8.52 33.07
CA ASN A 83 23.75 7.66 33.02
C ASN A 83 23.12 7.60 31.61
N GLY A 84 23.93 7.28 30.60
CA GLY A 84 23.62 6.22 29.62
C GLY A 84 22.42 6.31 28.67
N LEU A 85 21.76 7.46 28.51
CA LEU A 85 20.83 7.69 27.39
C LEU A 85 21.16 9.03 26.72
N THR A 86 22.41 9.13 26.25
CA THR A 86 22.83 10.17 25.32
C THR A 86 22.00 10.04 24.04
N ARG A 87 21.22 11.08 23.79
CA ARG A 87 20.37 11.31 22.62
C ARG A 87 21.26 11.50 21.38
N GLU A 88 21.77 10.39 20.85
CA GLU A 88 22.56 10.38 19.62
C GLU A 88 21.61 10.39 18.41
N VAL A 89 21.28 11.60 17.94
CA VAL A 89 20.97 11.77 16.51
C VAL A 89 22.31 11.58 15.81
N PHE A 90 22.51 10.49 15.08
CA PHE A 90 23.69 10.37 14.23
C PHE A 90 23.78 11.61 13.34
N GLU A 91 24.91 12.32 13.36
CA GLU A 91 25.19 13.35 12.36
C GLU A 91 24.94 12.76 10.97
N ALA A 92 24.39 13.56 10.06
CA ALA A 92 24.08 13.11 8.70
C ALA A 92 25.34 12.49 8.05
N GLY A 93 25.39 11.17 7.95
CA GLY A 93 26.53 10.43 7.42
C GLY A 93 27.06 9.29 8.31
N THR A 94 26.70 9.21 9.59
CA THR A 94 27.13 8.09 10.45
C THR A 94 26.18 6.89 10.30
N PRO A 95 26.69 5.68 10.05
CA PRO A 95 25.84 4.50 9.89
C PRO A 95 25.17 4.12 11.21
N ASN A 96 23.86 3.92 11.17
CA ASN A 96 23.11 3.34 12.29
C ASN A 96 23.63 1.92 12.57
N THR A 97 24.00 1.64 13.82
CA THR A 97 24.45 0.31 14.28
C THR A 97 23.50 -0.34 15.28
N THR A 98 22.39 0.32 15.62
CA THR A 98 21.43 -0.17 16.60
C THR A 98 20.59 -1.29 16.00
N LYS A 99 20.59 -2.44 16.67
CA LYS A 99 19.71 -3.56 16.31
C LYS A 99 18.35 -3.42 16.99
N VAL A 100 17.31 -3.73 16.24
CA VAL A 100 15.91 -3.70 16.68
C VAL A 100 15.18 -4.98 16.28
N TYR A 101 14.03 -5.23 16.89
CA TYR A 101 13.08 -6.20 16.35
C TYR A 101 12.33 -5.59 15.16
N PRO A 102 12.15 -6.32 14.05
CA PRO A 102 11.38 -5.86 12.90
C PRO A 102 9.94 -5.48 13.28
N GLU A 103 9.35 -6.23 14.22
CA GLU A 103 7.99 -6.01 14.72
C GLU A 103 7.83 -4.63 15.36
N ASP A 104 8.76 -4.25 16.23
CA ASP A 104 8.77 -2.94 16.89
C ASP A 104 8.95 -1.80 15.87
N TYR A 105 9.89 -1.98 14.93
CA TYR A 105 10.18 -0.99 13.91
C TYR A 105 8.97 -0.76 12.98
N TYR A 106 8.44 -1.81 12.36
CA TYR A 106 7.32 -1.69 11.43
C TYR A 106 6.01 -1.33 12.14
N GLY A 107 5.81 -1.80 13.38
CA GLY A 107 4.65 -1.41 14.20
C GLY A 107 4.63 0.09 14.50
N ARG A 108 5.80 0.70 14.71
CA ARG A 108 5.93 2.16 14.88
C ARG A 108 5.70 2.92 13.59
N ILE A 109 6.24 2.46 12.46
CA ILE A 109 5.95 3.05 11.14
C ILE A 109 4.44 3.11 10.91
N VAL A 110 3.73 2.00 11.18
CA VAL A 110 2.26 1.94 11.00
C VAL A 110 1.49 2.90 11.89
N SER A 111 1.98 3.18 13.11
CA SER A 111 1.27 4.01 14.08
C SER A 111 1.64 5.49 14.05
N GLN A 112 2.83 5.84 13.54
CA GLN A 112 3.36 7.21 13.58
C GLN A 112 3.55 7.81 12.18
N ILE A 113 3.84 7.00 11.15
CA ILE A 113 4.21 7.50 9.82
C ILE A 113 3.12 7.14 8.80
N ALA A 114 2.05 7.93 8.77
CA ALA A 114 0.94 7.71 7.84
C ALA A 114 1.36 7.91 6.36
N GLU A 115 2.31 8.81 6.09
CA GLU A 115 2.78 9.14 4.74
C GLU A 115 3.39 7.93 4.00
N GLU A 116 3.98 6.97 4.72
CA GLU A 116 4.54 5.73 4.14
C GLU A 116 3.47 4.87 3.44
N PHE A 117 2.20 5.04 3.83
CA PHE A 117 1.06 4.29 3.28
C PHE A 117 0.20 5.12 2.32
N VAL A 118 0.64 6.32 1.98
CA VAL A 118 0.02 7.15 0.94
C VAL A 118 0.69 6.82 -0.39
N TYR A 119 -0.11 6.35 -1.34
CA TYR A 119 0.37 5.95 -2.66
C TYR A 119 -0.31 6.79 -3.75
N ASP A 120 0.37 6.92 -4.89
CA ASP A 120 -0.25 7.44 -6.11
C ASP A 120 -1.34 6.49 -6.60
N ALA A 121 -2.55 7.01 -6.75
CA ALA A 121 -3.74 6.29 -7.19
C ALA A 121 -3.82 6.10 -8.72
N SER A 122 -2.78 6.49 -9.46
CA SER A 122 -2.72 6.36 -10.92
C SER A 122 -2.77 4.90 -11.38
N TYR A 123 -3.56 4.65 -12.42
CA TYR A 123 -3.70 3.33 -13.03
C TYR A 123 -4.11 3.37 -14.50
N VAL A 124 -3.83 2.25 -15.18
CA VAL A 124 -4.33 1.95 -16.52
C VAL A 124 -5.01 0.60 -16.51
N LYS A 125 -6.27 0.55 -16.93
CA LYS A 125 -7.11 -0.65 -16.93
C LYS A 125 -7.79 -0.89 -18.27
N LEU A 126 -7.92 -2.17 -18.65
CA LEU A 126 -8.82 -2.60 -19.71
C LEU A 126 -10.22 -2.83 -19.13
N ARG A 127 -11.01 -1.76 -19.08
CA ARG A 127 -12.33 -1.76 -18.42
C ARG A 127 -13.41 -2.49 -19.22
N GLN A 128 -13.41 -2.39 -20.55
CA GLN A 128 -14.43 -3.06 -21.38
C GLN A 128 -13.85 -3.51 -22.71
N LEU A 129 -14.18 -4.73 -23.14
CA LEU A 129 -13.96 -5.20 -24.49
C LEU A 129 -15.26 -5.79 -25.01
N GLN A 130 -15.66 -5.40 -26.22
CA GLN A 130 -16.79 -5.99 -26.90
C GLN A 130 -16.36 -6.36 -28.32
N VAL A 131 -16.48 -7.64 -28.64
CA VAL A 131 -16.24 -8.15 -30.00
C VAL A 131 -17.56 -8.72 -30.49
N SER A 132 -18.07 -8.14 -31.57
CA SER A 132 -19.34 -8.53 -32.17
C SER A 132 -19.12 -9.02 -33.60
N TYR A 133 -19.70 -10.17 -33.93
CA TYR A 133 -19.70 -10.73 -35.27
C TYR A 133 -21.13 -10.86 -35.77
N ARG A 134 -21.42 -10.20 -36.89
CA ARG A 134 -22.71 -10.29 -37.57
C ARG A 134 -22.67 -11.47 -38.52
N LEU A 135 -23.59 -12.41 -38.34
CA LEU A 135 -23.69 -13.58 -39.20
C LEU A 135 -24.07 -13.15 -40.63
N PRO A 136 -23.42 -13.69 -41.66
CA PRO A 136 -23.80 -13.46 -43.06
C PRO A 136 -25.26 -13.86 -43.30
N THR A 137 -26.02 -13.00 -44.01
CA THR A 137 -27.43 -13.25 -44.32
C THR A 137 -27.67 -14.56 -45.07
N ARG A 138 -26.70 -14.98 -45.90
CA ARG A 138 -26.74 -16.26 -46.63
C ARG A 138 -26.85 -17.47 -45.70
N TRP A 139 -26.24 -17.42 -44.50
CA TRP A 139 -26.31 -18.51 -43.52
C TRP A 139 -27.68 -18.56 -42.83
N LEU A 140 -28.41 -17.45 -42.84
CA LEU A 140 -29.72 -17.32 -42.19
C LEU A 140 -30.89 -17.53 -43.17
N ALA A 141 -30.61 -17.70 -44.48
CA ALA A 141 -31.62 -17.72 -45.54
C ALA A 141 -32.71 -18.80 -45.40
N ARG A 142 -32.45 -19.87 -44.63
CA ARG A 142 -33.41 -20.96 -44.34
C ARG A 142 -34.11 -20.82 -42.99
N THR A 143 -33.96 -19.69 -42.32
CA THR A 143 -34.50 -19.42 -40.98
C THR A 143 -35.42 -18.20 -41.02
N PRO A 144 -36.35 -18.04 -40.06
CA PRO A 144 -37.16 -16.82 -39.94
C PRO A 144 -36.35 -15.60 -39.46
N VAL A 145 -35.03 -15.75 -39.23
CA VAL A 145 -34.17 -14.70 -38.70
C VAL A 145 -33.61 -13.85 -39.84
N ARG A 146 -33.94 -12.55 -39.84
CA ARG A 146 -33.38 -11.55 -40.78
C ARG A 146 -31.95 -11.15 -40.45
N MET A 147 -31.61 -11.11 -39.16
CA MET A 147 -30.27 -10.73 -38.70
C MET A 147 -29.92 -11.44 -37.40
N ALA A 148 -28.70 -11.95 -37.32
CA ALA A 148 -28.15 -12.49 -36.08
C ALA A 148 -26.77 -11.86 -35.83
N THR A 149 -26.55 -11.38 -34.61
CA THR A 149 -25.26 -10.88 -34.14
C THR A 149 -24.86 -11.61 -32.88
N ILE A 150 -23.67 -12.18 -32.89
CA ILE A 150 -23.05 -12.82 -31.74
C ILE A 150 -22.04 -11.84 -31.16
N SER A 151 -22.04 -11.64 -29.84
CA SER A 151 -21.08 -10.76 -29.18
C SER A 151 -20.47 -11.41 -27.95
N LEU A 152 -19.16 -11.26 -27.81
CA LEU A 152 -18.43 -11.48 -26.57
C LEU A 152 -18.25 -10.13 -25.87
N VAL A 153 -18.66 -10.03 -24.61
CA VAL A 153 -18.59 -8.81 -23.80
C VAL A 153 -17.80 -9.09 -22.54
N GLY A 154 -16.74 -8.33 -22.30
CA GLY A 154 -15.96 -8.38 -21.08
C GLY A 154 -15.96 -7.06 -20.34
N ARG A 155 -16.04 -7.08 -19.01
CA ARG A 155 -15.88 -5.91 -18.13
C ARG A 155 -14.85 -6.18 -17.02
N ASN A 156 -14.10 -5.14 -16.66
CA ASN A 156 -13.01 -5.18 -15.68
C ASN A 156 -12.01 -6.31 -15.98
N LEU A 157 -11.52 -6.33 -17.24
CA LEU A 157 -10.75 -7.45 -17.75
C LEU A 157 -9.35 -7.50 -17.17
N LEU A 158 -8.63 -6.38 -17.15
CA LEU A 158 -7.23 -6.39 -16.74
C LEU A 158 -6.80 -5.04 -16.18
N ILE A 159 -5.93 -5.07 -15.18
CA ILE A 159 -5.12 -3.93 -14.76
C ILE A 159 -3.79 -4.02 -15.50
N LEU A 160 -3.55 -3.07 -16.39
CA LEU A 160 -2.34 -3.03 -17.23
C LEU A 160 -1.19 -2.38 -16.46
N HIS A 161 -1.50 -1.39 -15.63
CA HIS A 161 -0.55 -0.68 -14.80
C HIS A 161 -1.23 -0.10 -13.56
N LYS A 162 -0.53 -0.08 -12.43
CA LYS A 162 -0.95 0.57 -11.18
C LYS A 162 0.27 0.95 -10.36
N ASN A 163 0.18 2.07 -9.65
CA ASN A 163 1.26 2.54 -8.77
C ASN A 163 1.14 2.01 -7.33
N ILE A 164 -0.08 1.68 -6.90
CA ILE A 164 -0.31 1.06 -5.59
C ILE A 164 -0.04 -0.46 -5.60
N PRO A 165 0.81 -0.97 -4.69
CA PRO A 165 1.03 -2.41 -4.54
C PRO A 165 -0.14 -3.09 -3.82
N ASN A 166 -0.37 -4.38 -4.14
CA ASN A 166 -1.32 -5.31 -3.50
C ASN A 166 -2.82 -4.95 -3.57
N VAL A 167 -3.17 -3.69 -3.75
CA VAL A 167 -4.53 -3.18 -3.69
C VAL A 167 -4.99 -2.75 -5.08
N ASP A 168 -6.30 -2.79 -5.33
CA ASP A 168 -6.89 -2.17 -6.51
C ASP A 168 -7.04 -0.65 -6.22
N PRO A 169 -6.44 0.25 -7.03
CA PRO A 169 -6.54 1.71 -6.82
C PRO A 169 -7.96 2.29 -6.93
N GLU A 170 -8.93 1.50 -7.40
CA GLU A 170 -10.35 1.87 -7.39
C GLU A 170 -11.10 1.37 -6.15
N SER A 171 -10.39 0.73 -5.22
CA SER A 171 -10.95 0.31 -3.95
C SER A 171 -11.10 1.51 -3.02
N ASN A 172 -12.24 1.61 -2.34
CA ASN A 172 -12.55 2.71 -1.45
C ASN A 172 -13.29 2.17 -0.22
N LEU A 173 -12.94 2.66 0.95
CA LEU A 173 -13.60 2.35 2.22
C LEU A 173 -14.99 2.99 2.32
N ASN A 174 -15.19 4.14 1.66
CA ASN A 174 -16.36 4.99 1.82
C ASN A 174 -17.12 5.15 0.51
N VAL A 175 -18.43 5.39 0.64
CA VAL A 175 -19.35 5.63 -0.49
C VAL A 175 -19.73 7.12 -0.62
N GLY A 176 -19.30 7.95 0.34
CA GLY A 176 -19.54 9.39 0.38
C GLY A 176 -18.33 10.23 -0.06
N ASN A 177 -18.24 11.45 0.47
CA ASN A 177 -17.22 12.43 0.09
C ASN A 177 -15.83 12.16 0.68
N ALA A 178 -15.71 11.20 1.60
CA ALA A 178 -14.44 10.77 2.18
C ALA A 178 -13.78 9.72 1.27
N GLN A 179 -13.36 10.14 0.08
CA GLN A 179 -12.59 9.31 -0.86
C GLN A 179 -11.09 9.40 -0.57
N GLY A 180 -10.31 8.46 -1.14
CA GLY A 180 -8.85 8.43 -0.96
C GLY A 180 -8.40 7.59 0.24
N THR A 181 -9.26 6.73 0.77
CA THR A 181 -8.91 5.78 1.82
C THR A 181 -9.39 4.39 1.44
N GLU A 182 -8.52 3.41 1.59
CA GLU A 182 -8.79 2.02 1.32
C GLU A 182 -8.46 1.17 2.55
N LEU A 183 -9.30 0.18 2.86
CA LEU A 183 -8.97 -0.83 3.88
C LEU A 183 -9.70 -2.14 3.57
N ALA A 184 -8.92 -3.20 3.38
CA ALA A 184 -9.38 -4.56 3.17
C ALA A 184 -10.50 -4.66 2.12
N GLY A 185 -10.43 -3.84 1.08
CA GLY A 185 -11.44 -3.81 0.03
C GLY A 185 -11.47 -5.11 -0.76
N VAL A 186 -12.68 -5.59 -1.03
CA VAL A 186 -12.83 -6.79 -1.85
C VAL A 186 -12.36 -6.52 -3.29
N PRO A 187 -11.60 -7.44 -3.90
CA PRO A 187 -11.18 -7.28 -5.28
C PRO A 187 -12.37 -7.11 -6.23
N GLN A 188 -12.21 -6.24 -7.22
CA GLN A 188 -13.22 -6.02 -8.25
C GLN A 188 -13.44 -7.28 -9.09
N VAL A 189 -14.70 -7.57 -9.41
CA VAL A 189 -15.08 -8.75 -10.18
C VAL A 189 -14.75 -8.55 -11.67
N ARG A 190 -14.02 -9.50 -12.25
CA ARG A 190 -13.88 -9.65 -13.70
C ARG A 190 -15.09 -10.40 -14.25
N SER A 191 -15.75 -9.84 -15.27
CA SER A 191 -16.89 -10.50 -15.92
C SER A 191 -16.65 -10.69 -17.41
N ILE A 192 -17.03 -11.85 -17.91
CA ILE A 192 -17.02 -12.21 -19.33
C ILE A 192 -18.39 -12.83 -19.63
N GLY A 193 -19.06 -12.32 -20.65
CA GLY A 193 -20.41 -12.72 -21.03
C GLY A 193 -20.56 -12.86 -22.53
N PHE A 194 -21.58 -13.61 -22.92
CA PHE A 194 -21.97 -13.83 -24.30
C PHE A 194 -23.34 -13.22 -24.55
N ASN A 195 -23.52 -12.60 -25.71
CA ASN A 195 -24.79 -12.01 -26.12
C ASN A 195 -25.14 -12.47 -27.54
N LEU A 196 -26.36 -12.96 -27.71
CA LEU A 196 -26.95 -13.27 -29.01
C LEU A 196 -28.12 -12.33 -29.26
N ASN A 197 -28.00 -11.51 -30.31
CA ASN A 197 -29.08 -10.63 -30.78
C ASN A 197 -29.68 -11.19 -32.08
N LEU A 198 -30.98 -11.49 -32.06
CA LEU A 198 -31.74 -11.96 -33.21
C LEU A 198 -32.79 -10.92 -33.61
N ARG A 199 -32.93 -10.69 -34.91
CA ARG A 199 -34.01 -9.89 -35.51
C ARG A 199 -34.77 -10.74 -36.51
N PHE A 200 -36.09 -10.71 -36.44
CA PHE A 200 -37.03 -11.49 -37.26
C PHE A 200 -37.73 -10.62 -38.31
#